data_AF-A0A2E4W3P9-F1
#
_entry.id   AF-A0A2E4W3P9-F1
#
_cell.length_a   1.000
_cell.length_b   1.000
_cell.length_c   1.000
_cell.angle_alpha   90.00
_cell.angle_beta   90.00
_cell.angle_gamma   90.00
#
_symmetry.space_group_name_H-M   'P 1'
#
loop_
_entity.id
_entity.type
_entity.pdbx_description
1 polymer ?
#
loop_
_entity_poly.entity_id
_entity_poly.type
_entity_poly.pdbx_seq_one_letter_code
_entity_poly.pdbx_strand_id
1 'polypeptide(L)'
;MSDLPLPGPVKADCPCGCGLFGRPVKKRRGHIRGCPCKPCLAGRNAQRGKAQHRKVARRIGAVGAGRGASSHEESWRGPWRVEVKTGAQVGPILTRWRAAKAQSDASKALGDWRPFVFIADPAVKGAPALAVLELDELLKMGEQ
;
A
#
# COMPACT_ATOMS: atom_id res chain seq x y z
N MET A 1 -48.56 5.04 13.95
CA MET A 1 -47.73 3.91 13.49
C MET A 1 -46.41 4.47 13.02
N SER A 2 -45.37 4.35 13.84
CA SER A 2 -44.02 4.75 13.48
C SER A 2 -43.42 3.70 12.55
N ASP A 3 -43.18 4.07 11.30
CA ASP A 3 -42.45 3.24 10.34
C ASP A 3 -41.03 2.99 10.86
N LEU A 4 -40.86 1.88 11.56
CA LEU A 4 -39.55 1.36 11.90
C LEU A 4 -38.86 0.98 10.58
N PRO A 5 -37.68 1.57 10.26
CA PRO A 5 -37.01 1.29 9.01
C PRO A 5 -36.67 -0.20 8.94
N LEU A 6 -37.18 -0.87 7.91
CA LEU A 6 -36.95 -2.30 7.67
C LEU A 6 -35.46 -2.64 7.79
N PRO A 7 -35.10 -3.79 8.40
CA PRO A 7 -33.72 -4.20 8.58
C PRO A 7 -33.08 -4.51 7.22
N GLY A 8 -32.50 -3.47 6.62
CA GLY A 8 -31.83 -3.54 5.33
C GLY A 8 -30.61 -2.60 5.30
N PRO A 9 -29.64 -2.86 4.41
CA PRO A 9 -28.53 -1.94 4.23
C PRO A 9 -29.07 -0.57 3.80
N VAL A 10 -28.78 0.47 4.58
CA VAL A 10 -29.20 1.85 4.26
C VAL A 10 -28.69 2.21 2.86
N LYS A 11 -29.61 2.42 1.93
CA LYS A 11 -29.33 2.94 0.60
C LYS A 11 -29.44 4.47 0.62
N ALA A 12 -28.64 5.13 -0.20
CA ALA A 12 -28.66 6.57 -0.33
C ALA A 12 -28.17 6.96 -1.74
N ASP A 13 -28.39 8.20 -2.12
CA ASP A 13 -27.77 8.79 -3.30
C ASP A 13 -26.29 9.10 -3.03
N CYS A 14 -25.50 9.15 -4.11
CA CYS A 14 -24.12 9.58 -3.98
C CYS A 14 -24.08 11.04 -3.49
N PRO A 15 -23.33 11.35 -2.42
CA PRO A 15 -23.12 12.73 -1.96
C PRO A 15 -22.38 13.60 -2.99
N CYS A 16 -21.88 12.99 -4.07
CA CYS A 16 -21.26 13.68 -5.19
C CYS A 16 -22.26 14.23 -6.22
N GLY A 17 -23.57 13.97 -6.07
CA GLY A 17 -24.61 14.49 -6.96
C GLY A 17 -24.70 13.80 -8.33
N CYS A 18 -24.02 12.67 -8.54
CA CYS A 18 -24.01 12.00 -9.85
C CYS A 18 -25.24 11.14 -10.17
N GLY A 19 -26.27 11.18 -9.32
CA GLY A 19 -27.48 10.37 -9.47
C GLY A 19 -27.32 8.88 -9.20
N LEU A 20 -26.12 8.41 -8.80
CA LEU A 20 -25.91 7.00 -8.47
C LEU A 20 -26.52 6.67 -7.11
N PHE A 21 -27.52 5.78 -7.09
CA PHE A 21 -28.17 5.26 -5.88
C PHE A 21 -27.60 3.90 -5.49
N GLY A 22 -27.30 3.69 -4.21
CA GLY A 22 -26.84 2.38 -3.75
C GLY A 22 -26.36 2.37 -2.31
N ARG A 23 -25.47 1.42 -2.00
CA ARG A 23 -24.90 1.27 -0.65
C ARG A 23 -23.72 2.23 -0.47
N PRO A 24 -23.80 3.19 0.46
CA PRO A 24 -22.70 4.10 0.75
C PRO A 24 -21.55 3.35 1.43
N VAL A 25 -20.30 3.75 1.11
CA VAL A 25 -19.07 3.16 1.67
C VAL A 25 -18.99 3.34 3.19
N LYS A 26 -19.45 4.49 3.69
CA LYS A 26 -19.59 4.79 5.12
C LYS A 26 -21.08 4.96 5.42
N LYS A 27 -21.59 4.33 6.49
CA LYS A 27 -23.02 4.39 6.85
C LYS A 27 -23.52 5.85 6.76
N ARG A 28 -24.52 6.08 5.90
CA ARG A 28 -25.27 7.35 5.71
C ARG A 28 -24.50 8.58 5.22
N ARG A 29 -23.17 8.56 5.02
CA ARG A 29 -22.38 9.76 4.63
C ARG A 29 -21.22 9.49 3.66
N GLY A 30 -21.18 8.32 3.03
CA GLY A 30 -20.11 7.94 2.12
C GLY A 30 -20.55 7.86 0.66
N HIS A 31 -19.60 8.03 -0.26
CA HIS A 31 -19.82 7.74 -1.68
C HIS A 31 -20.39 6.34 -1.91
N ILE A 32 -21.21 6.17 -2.94
CA ILE A 32 -21.72 4.84 -3.31
C ILE A 32 -20.58 3.98 -3.83
N ARG A 33 -20.55 2.71 -3.41
CA ARG A 33 -19.57 1.73 -3.92
C ARG A 33 -19.66 1.66 -5.44
N GLY A 34 -18.52 1.82 -6.11
CA GLY A 34 -18.45 1.79 -7.58
C GLY A 34 -18.62 3.14 -8.28
N CYS A 35 -18.93 4.23 -7.57
CA CYS A 35 -19.12 5.54 -8.19
C CYS A 35 -17.91 6.00 -9.05
N PRO A 36 -18.09 6.21 -10.37
CA PRO A 36 -16.99 6.52 -11.30
C PRO A 36 -16.59 8.00 -11.30
N CYS A 37 -17.25 8.86 -10.54
CA CYS A 37 -16.96 10.29 -10.54
C CYS A 37 -15.53 10.58 -10.05
N LYS A 38 -14.84 11.51 -10.72
CA LYS A 38 -13.46 11.89 -10.40
C LYS A 38 -13.23 12.20 -8.91
N PRO A 39 -14.10 12.98 -8.21
CA PRO A 39 -13.92 13.25 -6.78
C PRO A 39 -14.04 11.98 -5.91
N CYS A 40 -14.98 11.09 -6.26
CA CYS A 40 -15.18 9.83 -5.55
C CYS A 40 -14.01 8.87 -5.76
N LEU A 41 -13.47 8.81 -6.98
CA LEU A 41 -12.28 8.04 -7.32
C LEU A 41 -11.07 8.56 -6.58
N ALA A 42 -10.83 9.88 -6.58
CA ALA A 42 -9.73 10.51 -5.86
C ALA A 42 -9.78 10.20 -4.36
N GLY A 43 -10.95 10.37 -3.72
CA GLY A 43 -11.15 10.04 -2.32
C GLY A 43 -10.91 8.55 -2.01
N ARG A 44 -11.39 7.64 -2.86
CA ARG A 44 -11.12 6.19 -2.72
C ARG A 44 -9.64 5.86 -2.88
N ASN A 45 -8.97 6.44 -3.87
CA ASN A 45 -7.53 6.22 -4.12
C ASN A 45 -6.69 6.72 -2.94
N ALA A 46 -7.02 7.89 -2.39
CA ALA A 46 -6.36 8.44 -1.21
C ALA A 46 -6.56 7.54 0.03
N GLN A 47 -7.79 7.04 0.25
CA GLN A 47 -8.07 6.10 1.36
C GLN A 47 -7.30 4.78 1.20
N ARG A 48 -7.23 4.25 -0.03
CA ARG A 48 -6.45 3.04 -0.35
C ARG A 48 -4.97 3.24 -0.07
N GLY A 49 -4.39 4.36 -0.51
CA GLY A 49 -2.99 4.71 -0.22
C GLY A 49 -2.74 4.76 1.28
N LYS A 50 -3.53 5.53 2.03
CA LYS A 50 -3.42 5.60 3.52
C LYS A 50 -3.51 4.23 4.19
N ALA A 51 -4.40 3.36 3.71
CA ALA A 51 -4.53 2.01 4.26
C ALA A 51 -3.29 1.15 3.98
N GLN A 52 -2.68 1.27 2.80
CA GLN A 52 -1.45 0.57 2.45
C GLN A 52 -0.26 1.09 3.26
N HIS A 53 -0.13 2.41 3.45
CA HIS A 53 0.95 2.99 4.26
C HIS A 53 0.89 2.49 5.71
N ARG A 54 -0.31 2.46 6.32
CA ARG A 54 -0.50 1.86 7.65
C ARG A 54 -0.19 0.36 7.70
N LYS A 55 -0.41 -0.37 6.61
CA LYS A 55 -0.03 -1.79 6.52
C LYS A 55 1.49 -1.95 6.52
N VAL A 56 2.21 -1.13 5.76
CA VAL A 56 3.68 -1.13 5.74
C VAL A 56 4.22 -0.73 7.11
N ALA A 57 3.72 0.35 7.71
CA ALA A 57 4.11 0.80 9.05
C ALA A 57 4.06 -0.33 10.09
N ARG A 58 2.96 -1.08 10.11
CA ARG A 58 2.79 -2.25 11.00
C ARG A 58 3.78 -3.36 10.71
N ARG A 59 4.11 -3.61 9.44
CA ARG A 59 5.06 -4.66 9.06
C ARG A 59 6.48 -4.32 9.49
N ILE A 60 6.89 -3.05 9.34
CA ILE A 60 8.24 -2.61 9.71
C ILE A 60 8.37 -2.24 11.20
N GLY A 61 7.32 -2.47 12.00
CA GLY A 61 7.32 -2.10 13.42
C GLY A 61 7.41 -0.60 13.68
N ALA A 62 7.09 0.25 12.70
CA ALA A 62 7.17 1.70 12.85
C ALA A 62 6.18 2.19 13.93
N VAL A 63 6.73 2.78 14.99
CA VAL A 63 5.93 3.40 16.05
C VAL A 63 5.76 4.88 15.69
N GLY A 64 4.52 5.32 15.53
CA GLY A 64 4.23 6.74 15.34
C GLY A 64 4.65 7.53 16.58
N ALA A 65 5.25 8.71 16.40
CA ALA A 65 5.81 9.53 17.48
C ALA A 65 4.80 10.04 18.53
N GLY A 66 3.51 9.70 18.43
CA GLY A 66 2.42 10.10 19.33
C GLY A 66 1.02 9.70 18.83
N ARG A 67 -0.04 10.06 19.58
CA ARG A 67 -1.44 9.84 19.16
C ARG A 67 -1.74 10.65 17.90
N GLY A 68 -2.08 9.97 16.80
CA GLY A 68 -2.37 10.59 15.50
C GLY A 68 -1.18 10.67 14.54
N ALA A 69 0.04 10.42 15.02
CA ALA A 69 1.29 10.52 14.26
C ALA A 69 1.65 9.25 13.46
N SER A 70 0.76 8.25 13.37
CA SER A 70 1.02 7.02 12.62
C SER A 70 0.63 7.10 11.15
N SER A 71 -0.03 8.19 10.72
CA SER A 71 -0.53 8.33 9.35
C SER A 71 0.47 8.97 8.37
N HIS A 72 1.52 9.62 8.88
CA HIS A 72 2.57 10.26 8.08
C HIS A 72 3.91 9.56 8.36
N GLU A 73 4.63 9.21 7.30
CA GLU A 73 5.92 8.51 7.36
C GLU A 73 6.99 9.30 8.12
N GLU A 74 6.97 10.62 8.00
CA GLU A 74 7.89 11.53 8.67
C GLU A 74 7.86 11.42 10.19
N SER A 75 6.74 10.96 10.74
CA SER A 75 6.56 10.79 12.19
C SER A 75 6.77 9.35 12.66
N TRP A 76 7.23 8.46 11.79
CA TRP A 76 7.63 7.11 12.18
C TRP A 76 9.00 7.14 12.84
N ARG A 77 9.09 6.56 14.03
CA ARG A 77 10.37 6.37 14.73
C ARG A 77 10.95 5.02 14.31
N GLY A 78 12.24 4.99 14.01
CA GLY A 78 12.98 3.79 13.66
C GLY A 78 14.45 4.10 13.37
N PRO A 79 15.28 3.07 13.16
CA PRO A 79 16.69 3.25 12.82
C PRO A 79 16.92 3.85 11.42
N TRP A 80 15.86 3.96 10.62
CA TRP A 80 15.91 4.33 9.22
C TRP A 80 14.87 5.41 8.95
N ARG A 81 15.19 6.34 8.06
CA ARG A 81 14.19 7.18 7.41
C ARG A 81 13.54 6.38 6.29
N VAL A 82 12.21 6.35 6.26
CA VAL A 82 11.44 5.52 5.32
C VAL A 82 10.52 6.41 4.51
N GLU A 83 10.56 6.24 3.19
CA GLU A 83 9.57 6.77 2.25
C GLU A 83 8.83 5.58 1.62
N VAL A 84 7.50 5.53 1.73
CA VAL A 84 6.68 4.46 1.18
C VAL A 84 5.92 4.96 -0.04
N LYS A 85 6.18 4.34 -1.19
CA LYS A 85 5.40 4.54 -2.41
C LYS A 85 4.43 3.40 -2.59
N THR A 86 3.20 3.69 -3.00
CA THR A 86 2.15 2.67 -3.20
C THR A 86 1.41 2.85 -4.52
N GLY A 87 0.88 1.74 -5.06
CA GLY A 87 0.12 1.74 -6.31
C GLY A 87 1.00 1.87 -7.55
N ALA A 88 0.51 2.60 -8.56
CA ALA A 88 1.11 2.64 -9.89
C ALA A 88 2.54 3.19 -9.93
N GLN A 89 2.91 4.04 -8.96
CA GLN A 89 4.25 4.63 -8.86
C GLN A 89 5.37 3.58 -8.73
N VAL A 90 5.08 2.42 -8.14
CA VAL A 90 6.07 1.34 -7.91
C VAL A 90 6.20 0.40 -9.12
N GLY A 91 5.31 0.53 -10.11
CA GLY A 91 5.22 -0.36 -11.27
C GLY A 91 6.57 -0.65 -11.95
N PRO A 92 7.35 0.38 -12.36
CA PRO A 92 8.63 0.16 -13.03
C PRO A 92 9.64 -0.65 -12.21
N ILE A 93 9.75 -0.34 -10.91
CA ILE A 93 10.66 -1.04 -9.98
C ILE A 93 10.23 -2.50 -9.82
N LEU A 94 8.94 -2.72 -9.57
CA LEU A 94 8.39 -4.07 -9.38
C LEU A 94 8.55 -4.94 -10.63
N THR A 95 8.34 -4.36 -11.82
CA THR A 95 8.50 -5.08 -13.08
C THR A 95 9.95 -5.55 -13.27
N ARG A 96 10.93 -4.67 -13.05
CA ARG A 96 12.35 -5.03 -13.18
C ARG A 96 12.77 -6.06 -12.15
N TRP A 97 12.34 -5.88 -10.90
CA TRP A 97 12.61 -6.86 -9.83
C TRP A 97 12.04 -8.24 -10.16
N ARG A 98 10.78 -8.32 -10.64
CA ARG A 98 10.15 -9.60 -11.03
C ARG A 98 10.87 -10.30 -12.17
N ALA A 99 11.31 -9.55 -13.18
CA ALA A 99 12.06 -10.11 -14.29
C ALA A 99 13.40 -10.70 -13.82
N ALA A 100 14.15 -9.95 -12.99
CA ALA A 100 15.41 -10.42 -12.42
C ALA A 100 15.21 -11.63 -11.49
N LYS A 101 14.16 -11.62 -10.67
CA LYS A 101 13.81 -12.75 -9.81
C LYS A 101 13.48 -14.00 -10.61
N ALA A 102 12.66 -13.90 -11.65
CA ALA A 102 12.31 -15.04 -12.50
C ALA A 102 13.55 -15.65 -13.17
N GLN A 103 14.48 -14.81 -13.64
CA GLN A 103 15.75 -15.25 -14.19
C GLN A 103 16.62 -15.97 -13.14
N SER A 104 16.70 -15.42 -11.92
CA SER A 104 17.45 -16.05 -10.83
C SER A 104 16.83 -17.36 -10.38
N ASP A 105 15.50 -17.42 -10.25
CA ASP A 105 14.77 -18.61 -9.81
C ASP A 105 14.91 -19.75 -10.83
N ALA A 106 14.96 -19.42 -12.13
CA ALA A 106 15.22 -20.40 -13.20
C ALA A 106 16.64 -20.98 -13.17
N SER A 107 17.63 -20.19 -12.72
CA SER A 107 19.04 -20.60 -12.60
C SER A 107 19.41 -21.08 -11.19
N LYS A 108 18.43 -21.19 -10.29
CA LYS A 108 18.66 -21.46 -8.87
C LYS A 108 19.04 -22.92 -8.65
N ALA A 109 20.13 -23.15 -7.91
CA ALA A 109 20.52 -24.49 -7.52
C ALA A 109 19.47 -25.13 -6.59
N LEU A 110 19.24 -26.43 -6.75
CA LEU A 110 18.36 -27.20 -5.86
C LEU A 110 18.86 -27.08 -4.41
N GLY A 111 17.97 -26.68 -3.51
CA GLY A 111 18.28 -26.53 -2.08
C GLY A 111 18.88 -25.17 -1.67
N ASP A 112 19.06 -24.22 -2.59
CA ASP A 112 19.44 -22.87 -2.20
C ASP A 112 18.27 -22.18 -1.48
N TRP A 113 18.45 -21.83 -0.21
CA TRP A 113 17.41 -21.20 0.62
C TRP A 113 17.62 -19.69 0.80
N ARG A 114 18.70 -19.14 0.23
CA ARG A 114 19.06 -17.74 0.43
C ARG A 114 18.00 -16.81 -0.18
N PRO A 115 17.71 -15.66 0.46
CA PRO A 115 16.78 -14.68 -0.06
C PRO A 115 17.33 -14.03 -1.33
N PHE A 116 16.44 -13.71 -2.27
CA PHE A 116 16.81 -13.01 -3.50
C PHE A 116 16.92 -11.51 -3.26
N VAL A 117 18.06 -10.93 -3.63
CA VAL A 117 18.30 -9.48 -3.60
C VAL A 117 18.63 -9.01 -5.01
N PHE A 118 17.85 -8.09 -5.55
CA PHE A 118 18.15 -7.42 -6.81
C PHE A 118 19.07 -6.23 -6.52
N ILE A 119 20.33 -6.33 -6.94
CA ILE A 119 21.30 -5.24 -6.87
C ILE A 119 21.29 -4.50 -8.21
N ALA A 120 20.89 -3.23 -8.17
CA ALA A 120 20.94 -2.33 -9.32
C ALA A 120 22.13 -1.38 -9.15
N ASP A 121 23.25 -1.72 -9.79
CA ASP A 121 24.45 -0.89 -9.83
C ASP A 121 24.54 -0.17 -11.19
N PRO A 122 24.26 1.14 -11.24
CA PRO A 122 24.34 1.90 -12.49
C PRO A 122 25.81 2.12 -12.88
N ALA A 123 26.13 1.99 -14.17
CA ALA A 123 27.48 2.27 -14.70
C ALA A 123 27.90 3.76 -14.62
N VAL A 124 27.11 4.61 -13.96
CA VAL A 124 27.38 6.04 -13.78
C VAL A 124 28.33 6.22 -12.61
N LYS A 125 29.50 6.79 -12.87
CA LYS A 125 30.53 7.02 -11.85
C LYS A 125 29.97 7.84 -10.67
N GLY A 126 30.11 7.30 -9.47
CA GLY A 126 29.69 7.96 -8.22
C GLY A 126 28.20 7.82 -7.88
N ALA A 127 27.40 7.16 -8.72
CA ALA A 127 26.04 6.81 -8.35
C ALA A 127 26.05 5.60 -7.38
N PRO A 128 25.19 5.59 -6.34
CA PRO A 128 25.12 4.47 -5.42
C PRO A 128 24.41 3.28 -6.06
N ALA A 129 24.87 2.06 -5.74
CA ALA A 129 24.11 0.86 -6.01
C ALA A 129 22.86 0.80 -5.12
N LEU A 130 21.74 0.33 -5.68
CA LEU A 130 20.48 0.17 -4.98
C LEU A 130 20.20 -1.31 -4.75
N ALA A 131 19.85 -1.66 -3.51
CA ALA A 131 19.37 -3.01 -3.18
C ALA A 131 17.84 -3.01 -3.11
N VAL A 132 17.22 -3.95 -3.83
CA VAL A 132 15.77 -4.19 -3.80
C VAL A 132 15.51 -5.63 -3.42
N LEU A 133 14.81 -5.83 -2.32
CA LEU A 133 14.47 -7.14 -1.79
C LEU A 133 13.06 -7.14 -1.21
N GLU A 134 12.54 -8.34 -0.96
CA GLU A 134 11.25 -8.48 -0.32
C GLU A 134 11.33 -8.02 1.13
N LEU A 135 10.40 -7.16 1.53
CA LEU A 135 10.37 -6.62 2.88
C LEU A 135 10.22 -7.71 3.95
N ASP A 136 9.45 -8.77 3.67
CA ASP A 136 9.29 -9.88 4.63
C ASP A 136 10.58 -10.68 4.80
N GLU A 137 11.35 -10.88 3.73
CA GLU A 137 12.65 -11.55 3.81
C GLU A 137 13.66 -10.70 4.60
N LEU A 138 13.69 -9.39 4.35
CA LEU A 138 14.53 -8.46 5.12
C LEU A 138 14.21 -8.51 6.63
N LEU A 139 12.93 -8.51 6.98
CA LEU A 139 12.51 -8.51 8.39
C LEU A 139 12.88 -9.82 9.09
N LYS A 140 12.75 -10.97 8.42
CA LYS A 140 13.17 -12.28 8.96
C LYS A 140 14.68 -12.35 9.23
N MET A 141 15.50 -11.67 8.41
CA MET A 141 16.94 -11.65 8.59
C MET A 141 17.38 -10.85 9.84
N GLY A 142 16.58 -9.86 10.25
CA GLY A 142 16.89 -9.02 11.42
C GLY A 142 16.46 -9.61 12.77
N GLU A 143 15.75 -10.74 12.77
CA GLU A 143 15.30 -11.46 13.97
C GLU A 143 16.28 -12.57 14.41
N GLN A 144 17.39 -12.77 13.69
CA GLN A 144 18.43 -13.77 13.96
C GLN A 144 19.62 -13.21 14.74
#